data_AF-A0A085GH26-F1
#
_entry.id   AF-A0A085GH26-F1
#
_cell.length_a   1.000
_cell.length_b   1.000
_cell.length_c   1.000
_cell.angle_alpha   90.00
_cell.angle_beta   90.00
_cell.angle_gamma   90.00
#
_symmetry.space_group_name_H-M   'P 1'
#
loop_
_entity.id
_entity.type
_entity.pdbx_description
1 polymer ?
#
loop_
_entity_poly.entity_id
_entity_poly.type
_entity_poly.pdbx_seq_one_letter_code
_entity_poly.pdbx_strand_id
1 'polypeptide(L)'
;MLLPLAIFAFPLFNAHADGGVIHFQGSIVEDGCRLSPQEQSVQFSCSQNGKPVVQTVAFNKLNDFSVGADTPVSTNIRYLDSARKLAILEVTYR
;
A
#
# COMPACT_ATOMS: atom_id res chain seq x y z
N MET A 1 -24.61 56.15 -51.31
CA MET A 1 -25.46 55.24 -50.52
C MET A 1 -24.55 54.28 -49.79
N LEU A 2 -24.42 54.41 -48.46
CA LEU A 2 -23.58 53.54 -47.63
C LEU A 2 -24.30 52.19 -47.40
N LEU A 3 -23.58 51.10 -47.63
CA LEU A 3 -24.02 49.73 -47.34
C LEU A 3 -23.75 49.43 -45.84
N PRO A 4 -24.71 48.96 -45.03
CA PRO A 4 -24.44 48.71 -43.62
C PRO A 4 -23.67 47.39 -43.47
N LEU A 5 -22.52 47.45 -42.81
CA LEU A 5 -21.75 46.29 -42.41
C LEU A 5 -22.47 45.65 -41.21
N ALA A 6 -23.18 44.54 -41.42
CA ALA A 6 -23.80 43.79 -40.34
C ALA A 6 -22.72 43.07 -39.52
N ILE A 7 -22.43 43.57 -38.32
CA ILE A 7 -21.53 42.92 -37.37
C ILE A 7 -22.28 41.75 -36.74
N PHE A 8 -22.01 40.53 -37.21
CA PHE A 8 -22.46 39.31 -36.54
C PHE A 8 -21.62 39.10 -35.28
N ALA A 9 -22.17 39.50 -34.13
CA ALA A 9 -21.63 39.12 -32.83
C ALA A 9 -21.98 37.65 -32.57
N PHE A 10 -21.01 36.75 -32.72
CA PHE A 10 -21.15 35.36 -32.28
C PHE A 10 -21.03 35.32 -30.75
N PRO A 11 -22.07 34.90 -29.99
CA PRO A 11 -21.93 34.70 -28.56
C PRO A 11 -20.91 33.57 -28.32
N LEU A 12 -19.80 33.89 -27.68
CA LEU A 12 -18.89 32.90 -27.10
C LEU A 12 -19.63 32.23 -25.94
N PHE A 13 -20.34 31.14 -26.22
CA PHE A 13 -20.88 30.27 -25.18
C PHE A 13 -19.71 29.66 -24.41
N ASN A 14 -19.38 30.25 -23.26
CA ASN A 14 -18.50 29.63 -22.28
C ASN A 14 -19.22 28.38 -21.77
N ALA A 15 -18.73 27.19 -22.15
CA ALA A 15 -19.21 25.93 -21.62
C ALA A 15 -18.78 25.81 -20.14
N HIS A 16 -19.49 26.49 -19.26
CA HIS A 16 -19.37 26.31 -17.82
C HIS A 16 -20.13 25.03 -17.47
N ALA A 17 -19.41 23.94 -17.20
CA ALA A 17 -20.03 22.71 -16.71
C ALA A 17 -20.63 23.00 -15.32
N ASP A 18 -21.94 22.84 -15.20
CA ASP A 18 -22.70 23.04 -13.96
C ASP A 18 -22.50 21.85 -13.00
N GLY A 19 -21.25 21.66 -12.57
CA GLY A 19 -20.88 20.61 -11.64
C GLY A 19 -21.08 19.16 -12.14
N GLY A 20 -20.81 18.22 -11.24
CA GLY A 20 -20.91 16.78 -11.49
C GLY A 20 -20.69 15.98 -10.21
N VAL A 21 -20.91 14.66 -10.27
CA VAL A 21 -20.76 13.75 -9.12
C VAL A 21 -19.50 12.91 -9.30
N ILE A 22 -18.64 12.88 -8.27
CA ILE A 22 -17.49 11.98 -8.20
C ILE A 22 -17.83 10.82 -7.28
N HIS A 23 -17.72 9.60 -7.79
CA HIS A 23 -17.86 8.39 -6.98
C HIS A 23 -16.48 7.81 -6.67
N PHE A 24 -16.15 7.74 -5.38
CA PHE A 24 -14.96 7.03 -4.90
C PHE A 24 -15.31 5.59 -4.57
N GLN A 25 -14.46 4.66 -5.01
CA GLN A 25 -14.57 3.24 -4.70
C GLN A 25 -13.26 2.79 -4.08
N GLY A 26 -13.35 1.98 -3.03
CA GLY A 26 -12.21 1.45 -2.31
C GLY A 26 -12.65 0.59 -1.14
N SER A 27 -11.68 0.00 -0.46
CA SER A 27 -11.87 -0.76 0.77
C SER A 27 -11.01 -0.17 1.88
N ILE A 28 -11.48 -0.25 3.12
CA ILE A 28 -10.61 -0.06 4.28
C ILE A 28 -9.91 -1.40 4.51
N VAL A 29 -8.59 -1.41 4.37
CA VAL A 29 -7.74 -2.59 4.59
C VAL A 29 -6.97 -2.46 5.89
N GLU A 30 -6.56 -3.60 6.45
CA GLU A 30 -5.66 -3.60 7.61
C GLU A 30 -4.27 -3.09 7.23
N ASP A 31 -3.56 -2.51 8.20
CA ASP A 31 -2.17 -2.09 8.01
C ASP A 31 -1.22 -3.31 7.93
N GLY A 32 -0.05 -3.10 7.35
CA GLY A 32 1.01 -4.10 7.33
C GLY A 32 1.53 -4.45 8.73
N CYS A 33 2.26 -5.56 8.82
CA CYS A 33 2.92 -5.95 10.06
C CYS A 33 4.05 -4.96 10.40
N ARG A 34 4.11 -4.55 11.67
CA ARG A 34 5.26 -3.86 12.25
C ARG A 34 6.31 -4.88 12.64
N LEU A 35 7.53 -4.69 12.14
CA LEU A 35 8.65 -5.60 12.39
C LEU A 35 9.63 -4.98 13.37
N SER A 36 10.04 -5.75 14.37
CA SER A 36 11.08 -5.35 15.33
C SER A 36 12.18 -6.41 15.37
N PRO A 37 13.39 -6.13 14.87
CA PRO A 37 14.50 -7.06 14.95
C PRO A 37 15.00 -7.23 16.40
N GLN A 38 15.32 -8.46 16.76
CA GLN A 38 15.92 -8.88 18.03
C GLN A 38 17.28 -9.57 17.72
N GLU A 39 18.02 -10.02 18.73
CA GLU A 39 19.34 -10.63 18.53
C GLU A 39 19.35 -11.82 17.55
N GLN A 40 18.37 -12.73 17.65
CA GLN A 40 18.28 -13.94 16.82
C GLN A 40 16.88 -14.22 16.28
N SER A 41 16.01 -13.22 16.33
CA SER A 41 14.61 -13.32 15.96
C SER A 41 14.06 -11.99 15.46
N VAL A 42 12.87 -12.03 14.88
CA VAL A 42 12.09 -10.83 14.55
C VAL A 42 10.74 -10.97 15.24
N GLN A 43 10.30 -9.91 15.89
CA GLN A 43 8.93 -9.78 16.35
C GLN A 43 8.07 -9.16 15.25
N PHE A 44 7.01 -9.85 14.88
CA PHE A 44 5.96 -9.42 13.98
C PHE A 44 4.77 -8.97 14.82
N SER A 45 4.32 -7.74 14.63
CA SER A 45 3.10 -7.20 15.24
C SER A 45 2.14 -6.80 14.12
N CYS A 46 1.14 -7.63 13.88
CA CYS A 46 0.21 -7.52 12.75
C CYS A 46 -1.21 -7.25 13.27
N SER A 47 -2.08 -6.67 12.45
CA SER A 47 -3.53 -6.70 12.69
C SER A 47 -4.11 -7.96 12.04
N GLN A 48 -4.96 -8.67 12.77
CA GLN A 48 -5.83 -9.70 12.20
C GLN A 48 -7.24 -9.46 12.72
N ASN A 49 -8.18 -9.19 11.81
CA ASN A 49 -9.57 -8.89 12.15
C ASN A 49 -9.71 -7.74 13.18
N GLY A 50 -8.90 -6.69 13.03
CA GLY A 50 -8.83 -5.51 13.89
C GLY A 50 -8.12 -5.73 15.23
N LYS A 51 -7.54 -6.91 15.47
CA LYS A 51 -6.86 -7.24 16.73
C LYS A 51 -5.35 -7.37 16.53
N PRO A 52 -4.53 -6.86 17.45
CA PRO A 52 -3.09 -7.04 17.37
C PRO A 52 -2.72 -8.50 17.65
N VAL A 53 -1.97 -9.10 16.72
CA VAL A 53 -1.37 -10.43 16.84
C VAL A 53 0.14 -10.26 16.82
N VAL A 54 0.79 -10.69 17.90
CA VAL A 54 2.24 -10.59 18.06
C VAL A 54 2.87 -11.97 18.01
N GLN A 55 3.85 -12.16 17.13
CA GLN A 55 4.57 -13.41 16.96
C GLN A 55 6.06 -13.14 16.88
N THR A 56 6.86 -13.88 17.66
CA THR A 56 8.33 -13.78 17.61
C THR A 56 8.86 -15.00 16.87
N VAL A 57 9.62 -14.77 15.81
CA VAL A 57 10.10 -15.82 14.91
C VAL A 57 11.62 -15.81 14.87
N ALA A 58 12.24 -16.94 15.20
CA ALA A 58 13.69 -17.10 15.10
C ALA A 58 14.16 -17.00 13.64
N PHE A 59 15.35 -16.45 13.41
CA PHE A 59 15.87 -16.23 12.04
C PHE A 59 15.91 -17.51 11.20
N ASN A 60 16.23 -18.65 11.81
CA ASN A 60 16.27 -19.95 11.15
C ASN A 60 14.89 -20.53 10.80
N LYS A 61 13.80 -19.86 11.17
CA LYS A 61 12.42 -20.25 10.88
C LYS A 61 11.69 -19.26 9.96
N LEU A 62 12.32 -18.13 9.62
CA LEU A 62 11.69 -17.09 8.82
C LEU A 62 11.32 -17.55 7.41
N ASN A 63 12.07 -18.46 6.79
CA ASN A 63 11.74 -18.92 5.43
C ASN A 63 10.46 -19.77 5.36
N ASP A 64 10.07 -20.39 6.48
CA ASP A 64 8.90 -21.26 6.58
C ASP A 64 7.74 -20.58 7.33
N PHE A 65 7.91 -19.30 7.67
CA PHE A 65 6.97 -18.58 8.53
C PHE A 65 5.83 -17.94 7.72
N SER A 66 4.62 -18.02 8.28
CA SER A 66 3.44 -17.28 7.86
C SER A 66 2.70 -16.78 9.11
N VAL A 67 2.19 -15.55 9.03
CA VAL A 67 1.57 -14.82 10.16
C VAL A 67 0.18 -15.37 10.53
N GLY A 68 -0.46 -16.14 9.64
CA GLY A 68 -1.77 -16.74 9.87
C GLY A 68 -2.44 -17.15 8.56
N ALA A 69 -3.63 -17.74 8.64
CA ALA A 69 -4.41 -18.13 7.47
C ALA A 69 -5.01 -16.91 6.72
N ASP A 70 -5.37 -15.85 7.46
CA ASP A 70 -6.13 -14.70 6.94
C ASP A 70 -5.25 -13.54 6.47
N THR A 71 -3.95 -13.51 6.82
CA THR A 71 -3.00 -12.51 6.35
C THR A 71 -1.93 -13.20 5.53
N PRO A 72 -2.00 -13.18 4.19
CA PRO A 72 -1.05 -13.87 3.32
C PRO A 72 0.29 -13.09 3.28
N VAL A 73 1.05 -13.22 4.36
CA VAL A 73 2.41 -12.72 4.50
C VAL A 73 3.37 -13.87 4.33
N SER A 74 4.36 -13.69 3.44
CA SER A 74 5.47 -14.62 3.30
C SER A 74 6.79 -13.92 3.55
N THR A 75 7.75 -14.67 4.08
CA THR A 75 9.04 -14.14 4.50
C THR A 75 10.19 -14.92 3.89
N ASN A 76 11.25 -14.20 3.52
CA ASN A 76 12.48 -14.79 3.01
C ASN A 76 13.68 -14.04 3.60
N ILE A 77 14.53 -14.75 4.34
CA ILE A 77 15.76 -14.20 4.91
C ILE A 77 16.98 -14.62 4.09
N ARG A 78 17.79 -13.63 3.73
CA ARG A 78 19.07 -13.83 3.03
C ARG A 78 20.19 -13.12 3.78
N TYR A 79 21.17 -13.92 4.21
CA TYR A 79 22.40 -13.39 4.82
C TYR A 79 23.31 -12.75 3.76
N LEU A 80 23.96 -11.65 4.13
CA LEU A 80 24.86 -10.89 3.27
C LEU A 80 26.34 -11.25 3.48
N ASP A 81 26.65 -11.93 4.59
CA ASP A 81 27.99 -12.37 4.93
C ASP A 81 28.02 -13.83 5.41
N SER A 82 29.19 -14.47 5.26
CA SER A 82 29.40 -15.87 5.67
C SER A 82 29.35 -16.07 7.18
N ALA A 83 29.67 -15.03 7.97
CA ALA A 83 29.58 -15.04 9.43
C ALA A 83 28.14 -14.78 9.93
N ARG A 84 27.17 -14.57 9.03
CA ARG A 84 25.74 -14.35 9.31
C ARG A 84 25.46 -13.18 10.27
N LYS A 85 26.24 -12.12 10.19
CA LYS A 85 26.09 -10.91 11.01
C LYS A 85 25.07 -9.91 10.44
N LEU A 86 24.81 -9.98 9.14
CA LEU A 86 23.89 -9.09 8.44
C LEU A 86 22.99 -9.89 7.50
N ALA A 87 21.71 -9.53 7.47
CA ALA A 87 20.72 -10.15 6.60
C ALA A 87 19.72 -9.15 6.07
N ILE A 88 19.12 -9.50 4.94
CA ILE A 88 17.91 -8.87 4.40
C ILE A 88 16.75 -9.80 4.70
N LEU A 89 15.71 -9.28 5.33
CA LEU A 89 14.42 -9.94 5.47
C LEU A 89 13.45 -9.32 4.46
N GLU A 90 13.09 -10.08 3.45
CA GLU A 90 12.04 -9.72 2.50
C GLU A 90 10.68 -10.16 3.06
N VAL A 91 9.72 -9.25 3.06
CA VAL A 91 8.36 -9.49 3.52
C VAL A 91 7.40 -9.13 2.40
N THR A 92 6.68 -10.12 1.90
CA THR A 92 5.72 -9.95 0.81
C THR A 92 4.30 -10.06 1.34
N TYR A 93 3.51 -9.01 1.12
CA TYR A 93 2.08 -8.95 1.37
C TYR A 93 1.33 -9.27 0.06
N ARG A 94 0.27 -10.07 0.13
CA ARG A 94 -0.61 -10.38 -1.01
C ARG A 94 -2.03 -9.92 -0.76
#